data_AF-A0AAD9EM20-F1
#
_entry.id   AF-A0AAD9EM20-F1
#
_cell.length_a   1.000
_cell.length_b   1.000
_cell.length_c   1.000
_cell.angle_alpha   90.00
_cell.angle_beta   90.00
_cell.angle_gamma   90.00
#
_symmetry.space_group_name_H-M   'P 1'
#
loop_
_entity.id
_entity.type
_entity.pdbx_description
1 polymer ?
#
loop_
_entity_poly.entity_id
_entity_poly.type
_entity_poly.pdbx_seq_one_letter_code
_entity_poly.pdbx_strand_id
1 'polypeptide(L)'
;MASFVRPALLRQTAMAARMAKTGAFRSAFLKPTVQKEFVNNTTRVAAFHTTAKRDLLPVGPQVVQGGVNDPAPVPPPSPAHGSYHWSFDRILAAGLVPITITPFAAGSLNPTADAILCSLILIHSHTGFQNIIIDYVPTRTYPKLRKGTMWALNAATVLVGLGLYEFETSDVGVTEAVARIWKA
;
A
#
# COMPACT_ATOMS: atom_id res chain seq x y z
N MET A 1 34.39 -46.95 104.25
CA MET A 1 33.33 -47.98 104.35
C MET A 1 31.99 -47.29 104.51
N ALA A 2 31.20 -47.16 103.44
CA ALA A 2 29.79 -46.72 103.41
C ALA A 2 29.38 -46.64 101.92
N SER A 3 28.25 -47.19 101.44
CA SER A 3 26.87 -46.67 101.59
C SER A 3 26.73 -45.27 100.96
N PHE A 4 25.74 -44.86 100.16
CA PHE A 4 24.45 -45.39 99.68
C PHE A 4 23.86 -44.30 98.75
N VAL A 5 22.85 -44.67 97.93
CA VAL A 5 21.66 -43.87 97.55
C VAL A 5 21.66 -42.89 96.33
N ARG A 6 20.64 -43.15 95.48
CA ARG A 6 19.80 -42.40 94.48
C ARG A 6 19.49 -40.90 94.79
N PRO A 7 18.64 -40.13 94.03
CA PRO A 7 18.08 -40.21 92.64
C PRO A 7 17.99 -38.85 91.84
N ALA A 8 17.37 -38.90 90.64
CA ALA A 8 16.40 -37.96 90.02
C ALA A 8 16.79 -36.59 89.38
N LEU A 9 15.97 -36.25 88.36
CA LEU A 9 15.47 -34.92 87.91
C LEU A 9 16.21 -34.07 86.84
N LEU A 10 15.48 -33.87 85.73
CA LEU A 10 15.02 -32.58 85.13
C LEU A 10 16.03 -31.57 84.52
N ARG A 11 15.62 -31.07 83.33
CA ARG A 11 15.67 -29.67 82.84
C ARG A 11 16.93 -29.10 82.14
N GLN A 12 16.62 -28.41 81.03
CA GLN A 12 17.13 -27.11 80.57
C GLN A 12 18.52 -26.94 79.92
N THR A 13 18.44 -26.52 78.63
CA THR A 13 19.16 -25.43 77.94
C THR A 13 20.68 -25.41 77.73
N ALA A 14 21.00 -25.36 76.43
CA ALA A 14 21.92 -24.44 75.73
C ALA A 14 23.44 -24.53 75.97
N MET A 15 24.21 -24.70 74.87
CA MET A 15 25.22 -23.74 74.36
C MET A 15 26.26 -24.43 73.44
N ALA A 16 26.69 -23.66 72.43
CA ALA A 16 28.03 -23.62 71.80
C ALA A 16 28.55 -24.87 71.04
N ALA A 17 28.72 -24.79 69.70
CA ALA A 17 29.92 -24.34 68.96
C ALA A 17 31.03 -25.43 68.85
N ARG A 18 31.20 -26.06 67.67
CA ARG A 18 32.14 -25.72 66.57
C ARG A 18 33.56 -26.29 66.76
N MET A 19 34.00 -27.18 65.87
CA MET A 19 35.34 -27.25 65.20
C MET A 19 35.47 -28.61 64.46
N ALA A 20 35.66 -28.67 63.15
CA ALA A 20 36.83 -28.32 62.31
C ALA A 20 37.86 -29.45 62.15
N LYS A 21 38.22 -29.76 60.89
CA LYS A 21 39.58 -29.91 60.31
C LYS A 21 39.57 -30.86 59.10
N THR A 22 39.65 -30.37 57.86
CA THR A 22 40.84 -30.02 57.04
C THR A 22 41.61 -31.21 56.47
N GLY A 23 41.68 -31.25 55.13
CA GLY A 23 42.81 -31.75 54.36
C GLY A 23 43.01 -30.81 53.17
N ALA A 24 44.17 -30.16 53.09
CA ALA A 24 44.54 -29.23 52.03
C ALA A 24 45.84 -29.68 51.38
N PHE A 25 45.87 -29.75 50.05
CA PHE A 25 47.09 -29.62 49.25
C PHE A 25 46.82 -28.69 48.07
N ARG A 26 47.81 -27.84 47.80
CA ARG A 26 47.79 -26.62 46.99
C ARG A 26 48.17 -26.88 45.53
N SER A 27 47.62 -26.10 44.60
CA SER A 27 48.27 -25.61 43.36
C SER A 27 47.20 -24.92 42.50
N ALA A 28 47.09 -23.59 42.53
CA ALA A 28 47.76 -22.66 41.62
C ALA A 28 47.24 -22.77 40.18
N PHE A 29 46.23 -21.96 39.80
CA PHE A 29 46.13 -21.31 38.49
C PHE A 29 45.08 -20.18 38.58
N LEU A 30 45.56 -18.95 38.44
CA LEU A 30 44.77 -17.72 38.30
C LEU A 30 43.91 -17.82 37.03
N LYS A 31 42.61 -17.57 37.13
CA LYS A 31 41.78 -17.24 35.96
C LYS A 31 41.35 -15.77 36.07
N PRO A 32 41.58 -14.96 35.03
CA PRO A 32 41.24 -13.55 35.06
C PRO A 32 39.73 -13.38 35.01
N THR A 33 39.23 -12.48 35.85
CA THR A 33 37.88 -11.94 35.81
C THR A 33 37.68 -11.21 34.48
N VAL A 34 37.21 -11.92 33.46
CA VAL A 34 36.63 -11.27 32.29
C VAL A 34 35.20 -10.90 32.68
N GLN A 35 35.02 -9.63 33.04
CA GLN A 35 33.70 -8.99 33.05
C GLN A 35 33.07 -9.27 31.67
N LYS A 36 32.13 -10.21 31.62
CA LYS A 36 31.20 -10.28 30.51
C LYS A 36 30.29 -9.08 30.66
N GLU A 37 30.72 -7.96 30.10
CA GLU A 37 29.79 -6.91 29.68
C GLU A 37 28.70 -7.61 28.89
N PHE A 38 27.50 -7.58 29.45
CA PHE A 38 26.28 -7.89 28.73
C PHE A 38 26.10 -6.75 27.73
N VAL A 39 26.90 -6.77 26.66
CA VAL A 39 26.61 -6.02 25.44
C VAL A 39 25.34 -6.67 24.92
N ASN A 40 24.21 -6.13 25.36
CA ASN A 40 22.93 -6.33 24.71
C ASN A 40 23.16 -5.98 23.25
N ASN A 41 23.41 -7.01 22.45
CA ASN A 41 23.34 -6.95 21.01
C ASN A 41 21.86 -6.86 20.65
N THR A 42 21.18 -5.83 21.15
CA THR A 42 20.07 -5.22 20.44
C THR A 42 20.72 -4.60 19.22
N THR A 43 20.91 -5.42 18.19
CA THR A 43 20.80 -4.94 16.83
C THR A 43 19.53 -4.12 16.80
N ARG A 44 19.69 -2.79 16.93
CA ARG A 44 18.69 -1.83 16.49
C ARG A 44 18.63 -2.06 14.98
N VAL A 45 17.88 -3.08 14.59
CA VAL A 45 17.35 -3.22 13.25
C VAL A 45 16.62 -1.90 13.04
N ALA A 46 17.23 -1.01 12.26
CA ALA A 46 16.54 0.15 11.77
C ALA A 46 15.20 -0.37 11.22
N ALA A 47 14.09 0.10 11.78
CA ALA A 47 12.78 -0.19 11.24
C ALA A 47 12.72 0.48 9.87
N PHE A 48 13.29 -0.17 8.85
CA PHE A 48 12.97 0.12 7.48
C PHE A 48 11.45 0.07 7.42
N HIS A 49 10.83 1.15 6.97
CA HIS A 49 9.39 1.26 6.81
C HIS A 49 8.92 0.10 5.92
N THR A 50 8.57 -1.02 6.54
CA THR A 50 7.90 -2.14 5.88
C THR A 50 6.44 -1.75 5.85
N THR A 51 6.06 -0.90 4.90
CA THR A 51 4.64 -0.68 4.61
C THR A 51 4.01 -2.06 4.41
N ALA A 52 2.98 -2.38 5.19
CA ALA A 52 2.30 -3.67 5.10
C ALA A 52 1.88 -3.90 3.63
N LYS A 53 2.19 -5.07 3.09
CA LYS A 53 1.84 -5.44 1.71
C LYS A 53 0.32 -5.39 1.56
N ARG A 54 -0.19 -4.48 0.72
CA ARG A 54 -1.63 -4.37 0.39
C ARG A 54 -1.82 -4.77 -1.07
N ASP A 55 -1.99 -6.06 -1.31
CA ASP A 55 -2.32 -6.55 -2.64
C ASP A 55 -3.81 -6.33 -2.91
N LEU A 56 -4.14 -5.33 -3.74
CA LEU A 56 -5.54 -5.05 -4.12
C LEU A 56 -6.15 -6.21 -4.92
N LEU A 57 -5.34 -6.89 -5.74
CA LEU A 57 -5.73 -8.06 -6.52
C LEU A 57 -4.57 -9.06 -6.49
N PRO A 58 -4.62 -10.11 -5.64
CA PRO A 58 -3.54 -11.08 -5.57
C PRO A 58 -3.38 -11.78 -6.92
N VAL A 59 -2.11 -12.02 -7.30
CA VAL A 59 -1.77 -12.75 -8.52
C VAL A 59 -2.23 -14.20 -8.40
N GLY A 60 -2.87 -14.72 -9.44
CA GLY A 60 -3.24 -16.13 -9.52
C GLY A 60 -2.01 -17.04 -9.71
N PRO A 61 -2.20 -18.37 -9.65
CA PRO A 61 -1.11 -19.31 -9.91
C PRO A 61 -0.50 -19.08 -11.30
N GLN A 62 0.82 -19.22 -11.38
CA GLN A 62 1.54 -19.21 -12.65
C GLN A 62 1.25 -20.52 -13.38
N VAL A 63 0.62 -20.43 -14.55
CA VAL A 63 0.29 -21.58 -15.39
C VAL A 63 0.99 -21.38 -16.73
N VAL A 64 1.82 -22.33 -17.12
CA VAL A 64 2.43 -22.36 -18.46
C VAL A 64 1.34 -22.78 -19.44
N GLN A 65 1.07 -21.94 -20.44
CA GLN A 65 0.16 -22.26 -21.54
C GLN A 65 0.99 -22.72 -22.73
N GLY A 66 0.80 -23.95 -23.19
CA GLY A 66 1.62 -24.58 -24.23
C GLY A 66 2.77 -25.43 -23.69
N GLY A 67 3.40 -26.19 -24.59
CA GLY A 67 4.62 -26.97 -24.35
C GLY A 67 5.90 -26.19 -24.68
N VAL A 68 7.04 -26.83 -24.40
CA VAL A 68 8.38 -26.23 -24.63
C VAL A 68 8.63 -25.86 -26.10
N ASN A 69 8.01 -26.60 -27.02
CA ASN A 69 8.17 -26.40 -28.46
C ASN A 69 7.03 -25.59 -29.11
N ASP A 70 6.03 -25.16 -28.32
CA ASP A 70 4.91 -24.39 -28.85
C ASP A 70 5.30 -22.90 -28.93
N PRO A 71 5.11 -22.24 -30.08
CA PRO A 71 5.38 -20.82 -30.18
C PRO A 71 4.42 -20.04 -29.28
N ALA A 72 4.92 -18.95 -28.67
CA ALA A 72 4.07 -18.05 -27.91
C ALA A 72 2.92 -17.51 -28.79
N PRO A 73 1.67 -17.49 -28.28
CA PRO A 73 0.55 -17.01 -29.07
C PRO A 73 0.72 -15.52 -29.36
N VAL A 74 0.76 -15.16 -30.65
CA VAL A 74 0.79 -13.77 -31.10
C VAL A 74 -0.65 -13.31 -31.35
N PRO A 75 -1.16 -12.30 -30.63
CA PRO A 75 -2.49 -11.78 -30.89
C PRO A 75 -2.55 -11.14 -32.30
N PRO A 76 -3.69 -11.25 -33.00
CA PRO A 76 -3.83 -10.62 -34.31
C PRO A 76 -3.67 -9.10 -34.19
N PRO A 77 -2.97 -8.45 -35.13
CA PRO A 77 -2.78 -7.01 -35.08
C PRO A 77 -4.12 -6.28 -35.24
N SER A 78 -4.36 -5.29 -34.38
CA SER A 78 -5.53 -4.42 -34.44
C SER A 78 -5.09 -2.96 -34.28
N PRO A 79 -5.10 -2.15 -35.36
CA PRO A 79 -4.74 -0.74 -35.28
C PRO A 79 -5.58 0.04 -34.27
N ALA A 80 -6.86 -0.34 -34.12
CA ALA A 80 -7.78 0.22 -33.15
C ALA A 80 -7.31 0.06 -31.70
N HIS A 81 -6.59 -1.02 -31.37
CA HIS A 81 -6.04 -1.27 -30.03
C HIS A 81 -4.56 -0.84 -29.91
N GLY A 82 -3.99 -0.24 -30.96
CA GLY A 82 -2.60 0.18 -31.02
C GLY A 82 -2.48 1.63 -31.49
N SER A 83 -2.09 1.80 -32.76
CA SER A 83 -1.75 3.12 -33.32
C SER A 83 -2.90 4.13 -33.28
N TYR A 84 -4.13 3.73 -33.62
CA TYR A 84 -5.26 4.66 -33.66
C TYR A 84 -5.64 5.15 -32.27
N HIS A 85 -5.70 4.25 -31.28
CA HIS A 85 -5.95 4.63 -29.89
C HIS A 85 -4.88 5.58 -29.37
N TRP A 86 -3.60 5.28 -29.64
CA TRP A 86 -2.49 6.15 -29.23
C TRP A 86 -2.59 7.54 -29.88
N SER A 87 -2.77 7.60 -31.21
CA SER A 87 -2.87 8.87 -31.93
C SER A 87 -4.06 9.69 -31.47
N PHE A 88 -5.21 9.05 -31.24
CA PHE A 88 -6.41 9.69 -30.71
C PHE A 88 -6.15 10.34 -29.34
N ASP A 89 -5.58 9.59 -28.38
CA ASP A 89 -5.27 10.11 -27.05
C ASP A 89 -4.28 11.28 -27.10
N ARG A 90 -3.28 11.24 -28.00
CA ARG A 90 -2.32 12.34 -28.17
C ARG A 90 -2.96 13.58 -28.76
N ILE A 91 -3.80 13.44 -29.81
CA ILE A 91 -4.51 14.56 -30.42
C ILE A 91 -5.45 15.21 -29.41
N LEU A 92 -6.18 14.38 -28.65
CA LEU A 92 -7.11 14.83 -27.62
C LEU A 92 -6.38 15.62 -26.52
N ALA A 93 -5.27 15.08 -26.00
CA ALA A 93 -4.46 15.76 -24.99
C ALA A 93 -3.83 17.06 -25.52
N ALA A 94 -3.31 17.05 -26.76
CA ALA A 94 -2.74 18.24 -27.38
C ALA A 94 -3.78 19.33 -27.62
N GLY A 95 -5.00 18.96 -28.03
CA GLY A 95 -6.13 19.87 -28.19
C GLY A 95 -6.65 20.44 -26.87
N LEU A 96 -6.50 19.70 -25.76
CA LEU A 96 -6.89 20.16 -24.43
C LEU A 96 -6.06 21.36 -23.93
N VAL A 97 -4.81 21.48 -24.38
CA VAL A 97 -3.91 22.56 -23.94
C VAL A 97 -4.40 23.96 -24.36
N PRO A 98 -4.68 24.26 -25.64
CA PRO A 98 -5.18 25.58 -26.03
C PRO A 98 -6.61 25.85 -25.54
N ILE A 99 -7.47 24.83 -25.49
CA ILE A 99 -8.87 25.04 -25.07
C ILE A 99 -8.96 25.38 -23.57
N THR A 100 -8.09 24.83 -22.72
CA THR A 100 -8.04 25.17 -21.29
C THR A 100 -7.54 26.60 -21.03
N ILE A 101 -6.78 27.17 -21.97
CA ILE A 101 -6.30 28.57 -21.90
C ILE A 101 -7.37 29.55 -22.38
N THR A 102 -8.28 29.12 -23.27
CA THR A 102 -9.26 29.99 -23.94
C THR A 102 -10.10 30.84 -22.97
N PRO A 103 -10.64 30.32 -21.85
CA PRO A 103 -11.42 31.12 -20.90
C PRO A 103 -10.64 32.28 -20.28
N PHE A 104 -9.31 32.16 -20.15
CA PHE A 104 -8.45 33.21 -19.60
C PHE A 104 -8.20 34.36 -20.59
N ALA A 105 -8.23 34.06 -21.90
CA ALA A 105 -7.99 35.05 -22.94
C ALA A 105 -9.29 35.70 -23.46
N ALA A 106 -10.36 34.90 -23.58
CA ALA A 106 -11.64 35.33 -24.17
C ALA A 106 -12.74 35.62 -23.14
N GLY A 107 -12.51 35.30 -21.85
CA GLY A 107 -13.52 35.38 -20.79
C GLY A 107 -14.30 34.07 -20.61
N SER A 108 -14.96 33.93 -19.46
CA SER A 108 -15.74 32.74 -19.07
C SER A 108 -17.10 32.61 -19.76
N LEU A 109 -17.65 33.69 -20.33
CA LEU A 109 -18.98 33.70 -20.92
C LEU A 109 -18.98 33.29 -22.40
N ASN A 110 -18.53 32.08 -22.70
CA ASN A 110 -18.62 31.50 -24.05
C ASN A 110 -19.13 30.05 -23.99
N PRO A 111 -20.46 29.84 -24.11
CA PRO A 111 -21.07 28.50 -23.98
C PRO A 111 -20.53 27.48 -24.98
N THR A 112 -20.16 27.92 -26.19
CA THR A 112 -19.57 27.02 -27.19
C THR A 112 -18.17 26.57 -26.77
N ALA A 113 -17.35 27.49 -26.29
CA ALA A 113 -16.00 27.15 -25.82
C ALA A 113 -16.06 26.26 -24.58
N ASP A 114 -17.00 26.52 -23.67
CA ASP A 114 -17.20 25.73 -22.46
C ASP A 114 -17.72 24.32 -22.78
N ALA A 115 -18.69 24.18 -23.68
CA ALA A 115 -19.17 22.89 -24.15
C ALA A 115 -18.06 22.06 -24.84
N ILE A 116 -17.18 22.70 -25.63
CA ILE A 116 -16.01 22.03 -26.24
C ILE A 116 -15.03 21.59 -25.15
N LEU A 117 -14.70 22.47 -24.20
CA LEU A 117 -13.82 22.16 -23.07
C LEU A 117 -14.35 20.96 -22.28
N CYS A 118 -15.62 21.01 -21.87
CA CYS A 118 -16.32 19.96 -21.15
C CYS A 118 -16.32 18.63 -21.91
N SER A 119 -16.60 18.65 -23.21
CA SER A 119 -16.60 17.46 -24.06
C SER A 119 -15.21 16.83 -24.15
N LEU A 120 -14.17 17.63 -24.39
CA LEU A 120 -12.80 17.14 -24.49
C LEU A 120 -12.30 16.57 -23.16
N ILE A 121 -12.59 17.23 -22.04
CA ILE A 121 -12.26 16.74 -20.68
C ILE A 121 -12.98 15.41 -20.41
N LEU A 122 -14.27 15.31 -20.75
CA LEU A 122 -15.05 14.10 -20.54
C LEU A 122 -14.47 12.91 -21.30
N ILE A 123 -14.18 13.09 -22.59
CA ILE A 123 -13.62 12.04 -23.45
C ILE A 123 -12.21 11.67 -22.97
N HIS A 124 -11.37 12.66 -22.64
CA HIS A 124 -10.00 12.43 -22.16
C HIS A 124 -9.98 11.65 -20.84
N SER A 125 -10.90 11.98 -19.94
CA SER A 125 -11.06 11.28 -18.68
C SER A 125 -11.57 9.85 -18.90
N HIS A 126 -12.51 9.65 -19.82
CA HIS A 126 -13.03 8.31 -20.14
C HIS A 126 -11.92 7.39 -20.66
N THR A 127 -11.13 7.82 -21.66
CA THR A 127 -10.03 6.97 -22.19
C THR A 127 -8.91 6.80 -21.17
N GLY A 128 -8.60 7.83 -20.39
CA GLY A 128 -7.65 7.75 -19.28
C GLY A 128 -8.05 6.71 -18.23
N PHE A 129 -9.30 6.73 -17.77
CA PHE A 129 -9.80 5.73 -16.82
C PHE A 129 -9.92 4.34 -17.44
N GLN A 130 -10.26 4.25 -18.73
CA GLN A 130 -10.25 2.97 -19.43
C GLN A 130 -8.85 2.35 -19.43
N ASN A 131 -7.80 3.13 -19.70
CA ASN A 131 -6.41 2.67 -19.63
C ASN A 131 -6.04 2.17 -18.23
N ILE A 132 -6.41 2.92 -17.17
CA ILE A 132 -6.20 2.52 -15.78
C ILE A 132 -6.89 1.16 -15.49
N ILE A 133 -8.15 0.99 -15.91
CA ILE A 133 -8.86 -0.28 -15.74
C ILE A 133 -8.18 -1.41 -16.52
N ILE A 134 -7.69 -1.12 -17.74
CA ILE A 134 -7.03 -2.10 -18.58
C ILE A 134 -5.77 -2.64 -17.90
N ASP A 135 -4.96 -1.77 -17.32
CA ASP A 135 -3.67 -2.09 -16.70
C ASP A 135 -3.83 -2.78 -15.35
N TYR A 136 -4.78 -2.31 -14.52
CA TYR A 136 -4.87 -2.77 -13.12
C TYR A 136 -5.91 -3.87 -12.88
N VAL A 137 -6.87 -4.10 -13.78
CA VAL A 137 -7.91 -5.14 -13.61
C VAL A 137 -7.76 -6.24 -14.66
N PRO A 138 -6.94 -7.28 -14.43
CA PRO A 138 -6.61 -8.26 -15.45
C PRO A 138 -7.80 -9.14 -15.85
N THR A 139 -8.00 -9.33 -17.16
CA THR A 139 -9.06 -10.17 -17.74
C THR A 139 -8.87 -11.65 -17.43
N ARG A 140 -7.62 -12.13 -17.34
CA ARG A 140 -7.30 -13.56 -17.13
C ARG A 140 -7.79 -14.07 -15.78
N THR A 141 -7.62 -13.30 -14.72
CA THR A 141 -7.94 -13.71 -13.34
C THR A 141 -9.25 -13.11 -12.84
N TYR A 142 -9.61 -11.90 -13.26
CA TYR A 142 -10.80 -11.19 -12.78
C TYR A 142 -11.72 -10.72 -13.92
N PRO A 143 -12.20 -11.61 -14.82
CA PRO A 143 -12.99 -11.21 -15.98
C PRO A 143 -14.34 -10.55 -15.61
N LYS A 144 -14.99 -11.00 -14.54
CA LYS A 144 -16.26 -10.43 -14.06
C LYS A 144 -16.07 -9.01 -13.51
N LEU A 145 -15.02 -8.81 -12.71
CA LEU A 145 -14.68 -7.50 -12.17
C LEU A 145 -14.33 -6.53 -13.30
N ARG A 146 -13.49 -6.97 -14.25
CA ARG A 146 -13.14 -6.19 -15.46
C ARG A 146 -14.38 -5.76 -16.24
N LYS A 147 -15.35 -6.67 -16.46
CA LYS A 147 -16.60 -6.32 -17.12
C LYS A 147 -17.43 -5.32 -16.31
N GLY A 148 -17.50 -5.52 -14.99
CA GLY A 148 -18.23 -4.63 -14.08
C GLY A 148 -17.64 -3.21 -14.04
N THR A 149 -16.33 -3.07 -13.92
CA THR A 149 -15.66 -1.76 -13.88
C THR A 149 -15.76 -1.03 -15.22
N MET A 150 -15.69 -1.73 -16.35
CA MET A 150 -15.92 -1.12 -17.66
C MET A 150 -17.35 -0.59 -17.82
N TRP A 151 -18.37 -1.35 -17.37
CA TRP A 151 -19.75 -0.86 -17.36
C TRP A 151 -19.96 0.31 -16.41
N ALA A 152 -19.34 0.26 -15.23
CA ALA A 152 -19.37 1.37 -14.28
C ALA A 152 -18.75 2.64 -14.87
N LEU A 153 -17.62 2.52 -15.58
CA LEU A 153 -17.00 3.63 -16.28
C LEU A 153 -17.95 4.21 -17.35
N ASN A 154 -18.57 3.37 -18.17
CA ASN A 154 -19.53 3.82 -19.18
C ASN A 154 -20.72 4.56 -18.56
N ALA A 155 -21.29 4.01 -17.48
CA ALA A 155 -22.40 4.63 -16.75
C ALA A 155 -21.98 5.97 -16.14
N ALA A 156 -20.80 6.05 -15.53
CA ALA A 156 -20.25 7.28 -14.99
C ALA A 156 -20.04 8.34 -16.08
N THR A 157 -19.51 7.96 -17.24
CA THR A 157 -19.31 8.89 -18.37
C THR A 157 -20.64 9.44 -18.90
N VAL A 158 -21.67 8.60 -19.03
CA VAL A 158 -23.01 9.08 -19.42
C VAL A 158 -23.59 10.02 -18.36
N LEU A 159 -23.49 9.65 -17.08
CA LEU A 159 -23.99 10.47 -15.98
C LEU A 159 -23.30 11.84 -15.93
N VAL A 160 -21.97 11.88 -16.04
CA VAL A 160 -21.20 13.13 -16.08
C VAL A 160 -21.53 13.92 -17.33
N GLY A 161 -21.69 13.27 -18.49
CA GLY A 161 -22.10 13.95 -19.72
C GLY A 161 -23.47 14.63 -19.61
N LEU A 162 -24.45 13.95 -19.01
CA LEU A 162 -25.76 14.54 -18.72
C LEU A 162 -25.67 15.69 -17.72
N GLY A 163 -24.86 15.54 -16.67
CA GLY A 163 -24.61 16.59 -15.69
C GLY A 163 -23.98 17.83 -16.32
N LEU A 164 -22.96 17.66 -17.16
CA LEU A 164 -22.32 18.75 -17.90
C LEU A 164 -23.30 19.42 -18.88
N TYR A 165 -24.12 18.64 -19.60
CA TYR A 165 -25.15 19.18 -20.48
C TYR A 165 -26.16 20.06 -19.72
N GLU A 166 -26.70 19.56 -18.60
CA GLU A 166 -27.63 20.32 -17.76
C GLU A 166 -26.95 21.56 -17.18
N PHE A 167 -25.70 21.45 -16.75
CA PHE A 167 -24.96 22.57 -16.17
C PHE A 167 -24.67 23.69 -17.19
N GLU A 168 -24.41 23.34 -18.44
CA GLU A 168 -24.20 24.31 -19.53
C GLU A 168 -25.51 24.91 -20.07
N THR A 169 -26.63 24.19 -19.99
CA THR A 169 -27.91 24.64 -20.58
C THR A 169 -28.85 25.31 -19.60
N SER A 170 -28.84 24.88 -18.34
CA SER A 170 -29.74 25.35 -17.27
C SER A 170 -29.04 26.18 -16.19
N ASP A 171 -27.71 26.15 -16.12
CA ASP A 171 -26.91 26.89 -15.12
C ASP A 171 -25.88 27.80 -15.82
N VAL A 172 -24.89 28.29 -15.07
CA VAL A 172 -23.94 29.32 -15.50
C VAL A 172 -22.78 28.82 -16.37
N GLY A 173 -22.62 27.50 -16.51
CA GLY A 173 -21.48 26.88 -17.20
C GLY A 173 -20.26 26.63 -16.31
N VAL A 174 -19.43 25.65 -16.70
CA VAL A 174 -18.29 25.15 -15.90
C VAL A 174 -17.23 26.22 -15.67
N THR A 175 -16.85 26.96 -16.70
CA THR A 175 -15.78 27.97 -16.59
C THR A 175 -16.18 29.13 -15.69
N GLU A 176 -17.43 29.60 -15.79
CA GLU A 176 -17.97 30.64 -14.92
C GLU A 176 -18.16 30.14 -13.49
N ALA A 177 -18.64 28.90 -13.30
CA ALA A 177 -18.74 28.30 -11.98
C ALA A 177 -17.38 28.21 -11.27
N VAL A 178 -16.33 27.77 -11.98
CA VAL A 178 -14.95 27.77 -11.46
C VAL A 178 -14.50 29.18 -11.10
N ALA A 179 -14.80 30.18 -11.94
CA ALA A 179 -14.45 31.57 -11.66
C ALA A 179 -15.15 32.13 -10.40
N ARG A 180 -16.39 31.72 -10.14
CA ARG A 180 -17.15 32.09 -8.94
C ARG A 180 -16.61 31.41 -7.70
N ILE A 181 -16.33 30.11 -7.77
CA ILE A 181 -15.73 29.32 -6.68
C ILE A 181 -14.38 29.91 -6.28
N TRP A 182 -13.57 30.35 -7.24
CA TRP A 182 -12.26 30.95 -6.97
C TRP A 182 -12.32 32.25 -6.15
N LYS A 183 -13.44 32.97 -6.20
CA LYS A 183 -13.65 34.24 -5.48
C LYS A 183 -14.43 34.06 -4.17
N ALA A 184 -14.91 32.85 -3.88
CA ALA A 184 -15.66 32.50 -2.68
C ALA A 184 -14.71 32.34 -1.48
#